data_AF-A0A924QAL2-F1
#
_entry.id   AF-A0A924QAL2-F1
#
_cell.length_a   1.000
_cell.length_b   1.000
_cell.length_c   1.000
_cell.angle_alpha   90.00
_cell.angle_beta   90.00
_cell.angle_gamma   90.00
#
_symmetry.space_group_name_H-M   'P 1'
#
loop_
_entity.id
_entity.type
_entity.pdbx_description
1 polymer ?
#
loop_
_entity_poly.entity_id
_entity_poly.type
_entity_poly.pdbx_seq_one_letter_code
_entity_poly.pdbx_strand_id
1 'polypeptide(L)'
;MAVTDALAKTIEDTKSFVDTANEKMNKAKGLLDDNVKLVNQAMQDYQEVKALLEQAKMDVATALKALGDGVKAAGAGNLPALVITVAENVPKIIDAVARYTKVIANLKEKVENYKKAVGKNIDVVKSF
;
A
#
# COMPACT_ATOMS: atom_id res chain seq x y z
N MET A 1 -47.60 24.20 36.49
CA MET A 1 -47.11 22.82 36.71
C MET A 1 -46.93 22.10 35.37
N ALA A 2 -47.97 21.88 34.55
CA ALA A 2 -47.83 21.17 33.26
C ALA A 2 -46.84 21.79 32.24
N VAL A 3 -46.76 23.12 32.14
CA VAL A 3 -45.82 23.81 31.21
C VAL A 3 -44.37 23.66 31.67
N THR A 4 -44.13 23.64 32.98
CA THR A 4 -42.80 23.53 33.58
C THR A 4 -42.22 22.11 33.41
N ASP A 5 -43.07 21.08 33.53
CA ASP A 5 -42.69 19.69 33.31
C ASP A 5 -42.40 19.39 31.82
N ALA A 6 -43.18 19.96 30.90
CA ALA A 6 -42.94 19.85 29.46
C ALA A 6 -41.61 20.53 29.03
N LEU A 7 -41.29 21.66 29.64
CA LEU A 7 -40.02 22.36 29.41
C LEU A 7 -38.83 21.55 29.94
N ALA A 8 -38.95 20.98 31.15
CA ALA A 8 -37.92 20.14 31.75
C ALA A 8 -37.62 18.90 30.90
N LYS A 9 -38.66 18.21 30.41
CA LYS A 9 -38.51 17.06 29.51
C LYS A 9 -37.83 17.43 28.19
N THR A 10 -38.19 18.57 27.62
CA THR A 10 -37.58 19.06 26.36
C THR A 10 -36.09 19.38 26.55
N ILE A 11 -35.72 19.95 27.70
CA ILE A 11 -34.32 20.22 28.06
C ILE A 11 -33.54 18.90 28.23
N GLU A 12 -34.13 17.91 28.87
CA GLU A 12 -33.53 16.58 29.06
C GLU A 12 -33.35 15.84 27.73
N ASP A 13 -34.38 15.85 26.87
CA ASP A 13 -34.33 15.27 25.52
C ASP A 13 -33.27 15.97 24.65
N THR A 14 -33.18 17.31 24.73
CA THR A 14 -32.17 18.09 24.01
C THR A 14 -30.76 17.76 24.52
N LYS A 15 -30.59 17.60 25.83
CA LYS A 15 -29.29 17.23 26.43
C LYS A 15 -28.87 15.83 25.98
N SER A 16 -29.77 14.86 26.04
CA SER A 16 -29.54 13.49 25.56
C SER A 16 -29.18 13.44 24.06
N PHE A 17 -29.85 14.27 23.25
CA PHE A 17 -29.53 14.42 21.83
C PHE A 17 -28.12 14.99 21.62
N VAL A 18 -27.76 16.06 22.33
CA VAL A 18 -26.43 16.69 22.24
C VAL A 18 -25.33 15.75 22.72
N ASP A 19 -25.54 15.01 23.81
CA ASP A 19 -24.59 14.03 24.32
C ASP A 19 -24.36 12.89 23.30
N THR A 20 -25.44 12.38 22.71
CA THR A 20 -25.37 11.36 21.64
C THR A 20 -24.65 11.90 20.40
N ALA A 21 -24.94 13.14 19.99
CA ALA A 21 -24.29 13.77 18.85
C ALA A 21 -22.78 13.97 19.09
N ASN A 22 -22.39 14.40 20.29
CA ASN A 22 -20.99 14.52 20.69
C ASN A 22 -20.27 13.16 20.67
N GLU A 23 -20.93 12.10 21.15
CA GLU A 23 -20.35 10.76 21.12
C GLU A 23 -20.11 10.26 19.69
N LYS A 24 -21.08 10.44 18.80
CA LYS A 24 -20.95 10.13 17.37
C LYS A 24 -19.84 10.96 16.70
N MET A 25 -19.76 12.25 17.01
CA MET A 25 -18.74 13.14 16.46
C MET A 25 -17.33 12.77 16.92
N ASN A 26 -17.17 12.37 18.19
CA ASN A 26 -15.90 11.88 18.73
C ASN A 26 -15.47 10.56 18.07
N LYS A 27 -16.41 9.62 17.85
CA LYS A 27 -16.13 8.39 17.10
C LYS A 27 -15.74 8.67 15.66
N ALA A 28 -16.45 9.58 14.97
CA ALA A 28 -16.12 9.98 13.61
C ALA A 28 -14.72 10.62 13.50
N LYS A 29 -14.34 11.47 14.47
CA LYS A 29 -12.98 12.03 14.56
C LYS A 29 -11.93 10.94 14.74
N GLY A 30 -12.15 9.98 15.65
CA GLY A 30 -11.23 8.86 15.84
C GLY A 30 -11.03 8.02 14.57
N LEU A 31 -12.11 7.72 13.84
CA LEU A 31 -12.02 7.01 12.56
C LEU A 31 -11.29 7.81 11.48
N LEU A 32 -11.45 9.15 11.47
CA LEU A 32 -10.72 10.02 10.56
C LEU A 32 -9.22 9.99 10.86
N ASP A 33 -8.84 10.06 12.14
CA ASP A 33 -7.44 9.98 12.57
C ASP A 33 -6.82 8.63 12.21
N ASP A 34 -7.55 7.53 12.39
CA ASP A 34 -7.11 6.19 12.00
C ASP A 34 -6.95 6.07 10.48
N ASN A 35 -7.88 6.64 9.69
CA ASN A 35 -7.75 6.71 8.24
C ASN A 35 -6.51 7.52 7.81
N VAL A 36 -6.23 8.66 8.45
CA VAL A 36 -5.04 9.47 8.16
C VAL A 36 -3.77 8.67 8.45
N LYS A 37 -3.70 7.94 9.56
CA LYS A 37 -2.57 7.04 9.87
C LYS A 37 -2.42 5.95 8.81
N LEU A 38 -3.51 5.31 8.41
CA LEU A 38 -3.49 4.27 7.37
C LEU A 38 -3.00 4.81 6.02
N VAL A 39 -3.43 6.01 5.62
CA VAL A 39 -2.97 6.65 4.38
C VAL A 39 -1.48 7.00 4.46
N ASN A 40 -1.02 7.51 5.60
CA ASN A 40 0.41 7.80 5.80
C ASN A 40 1.27 6.54 5.74
N GLN A 41 0.82 5.45 6.36
CA GLN A 41 1.47 4.15 6.27
C GLN A 41 1.47 3.60 4.84
N ALA A 42 0.34 3.69 4.13
CA ALA A 42 0.25 3.27 2.74
C ALA A 42 1.19 4.07 1.83
N MET A 43 1.38 5.36 2.11
CA MET A 43 2.32 6.21 1.37
C MET A 43 3.77 5.82 1.62
N GLN A 44 4.15 5.51 2.87
CA GLN A 44 5.49 5.01 3.19
C GLN A 44 5.76 3.66 2.52
N ASP A 45 4.82 2.72 2.66
CA ASP A 45 4.88 1.40 2.02
C ASP A 45 5.03 1.50 0.51
N TYR A 46 4.29 2.43 -0.13
CA TYR A 46 4.39 2.67 -1.55
C TYR A 46 5.79 3.18 -1.95
N GLN A 47 6.38 4.09 -1.18
CA GLN A 47 7.72 4.60 -1.47
C GLN A 47 8.79 3.52 -1.33
N GLU A 48 8.70 2.67 -0.31
CA GLU A 48 9.59 1.52 -0.14
C GLU A 48 9.47 0.55 -1.32
N VAL A 49 8.24 0.18 -1.68
CA VAL A 49 7.98 -0.71 -2.82
C VAL A 49 8.50 -0.10 -4.12
N LYS A 50 8.30 1.21 -4.33
CA LYS A 50 8.79 1.92 -5.51
C LYS A 50 10.32 1.87 -5.58
N ALA A 51 11.02 2.09 -4.47
CA ALA A 51 12.48 1.98 -4.42
C ALA A 51 12.96 0.56 -4.77
N LEU A 52 12.32 -0.47 -4.21
CA LEU A 52 12.63 -1.87 -4.53
C LEU A 52 12.36 -2.19 -6.00
N LEU A 53 11.29 -1.64 -6.57
CA LEU A 53 10.93 -1.80 -7.98
C LEU A 53 11.99 -1.18 -8.90
N GLU A 54 12.42 0.04 -8.61
CA GLU A 54 13.46 0.73 -9.39
C GLU A 54 14.80 -0.01 -9.29
N GLN A 55 15.17 -0.52 -8.11
CA GLN A 55 16.36 -1.35 -7.96
C GLN A 55 16.28 -2.62 -8.80
N ALA A 56 15.15 -3.34 -8.76
CA ALA A 56 14.97 -4.54 -9.56
C ALA A 56 15.02 -4.26 -11.08
N LYS A 57 14.48 -3.13 -11.54
CA LYS A 57 14.61 -2.71 -12.95
C LYS A 57 16.07 -2.46 -13.33
N MET A 58 16.84 -1.80 -12.48
CA MET A 58 18.27 -1.56 -12.73
C MET A 58 19.07 -2.87 -12.78
N ASP A 59 18.79 -3.82 -11.88
CA ASP A 59 19.43 -5.14 -11.87
C ASP A 59 19.17 -5.87 -13.21
N VAL A 60 17.90 -5.89 -13.66
CA VAL A 60 17.51 -6.51 -14.94
C VAL A 60 18.17 -5.81 -16.12
N ALA A 61 18.17 -4.48 -16.16
CA ALA A 61 18.78 -3.71 -17.24
C ALA A 61 20.29 -3.97 -17.33
N THR A 62 20.97 -4.05 -16.20
CA THR A 62 22.41 -4.34 -16.12
C THR A 62 22.72 -5.74 -16.63
N ALA A 63 21.96 -6.74 -16.18
CA ALA A 63 22.17 -8.13 -16.60
C ALA A 63 21.84 -8.34 -18.08
N LEU A 64 20.79 -7.69 -18.60
CA LEU A 64 20.46 -7.70 -20.03
C LEU A 64 21.55 -7.02 -20.88
N LYS A 65 22.11 -5.91 -20.40
CA LYS A 65 23.22 -5.23 -21.08
C LYS A 65 24.44 -6.14 -21.17
N ALA A 66 24.83 -6.77 -20.05
CA ALA A 66 25.93 -7.71 -20.01
C ALA A 66 25.72 -8.89 -20.98
N LEU A 67 24.50 -9.44 -21.02
CA LEU A 67 24.14 -10.49 -21.97
C LEU A 67 24.25 -10.01 -23.42
N GLY A 68 23.73 -8.82 -23.74
CA GLY A 68 23.81 -8.23 -25.07
C GLY A 68 25.25 -7.98 -25.52
N ASP A 69 26.12 -7.56 -24.61
CA ASP A 69 27.55 -7.36 -24.89
C ASP A 69 28.26 -8.71 -25.12
N GLY A 70 27.91 -9.76 -24.36
CA GLY A 70 28.38 -11.13 -24.62
C GLY A 70 27.93 -11.66 -25.99
N VAL A 71 26.69 -11.39 -26.41
CA VAL A 71 26.18 -11.77 -27.74
C VAL A 71 26.96 -11.07 -28.86
N LYS A 72 27.26 -9.79 -28.69
CA LYS A 72 28.10 -9.05 -29.65
C LYS A 72 29.52 -9.64 -29.73
N ALA A 73 30.12 -9.97 -28.59
CA ALA A 73 31.43 -10.62 -28.55
C ALA A 73 31.42 -12.00 -29.23
N ALA A 74 30.33 -12.76 -29.09
CA ALA A 74 30.12 -14.02 -29.80
C ALA A 74 30.08 -13.84 -31.32
N GLY A 75 29.36 -12.81 -31.79
CA GLY A 75 29.30 -12.43 -33.20
C GLY A 75 30.66 -12.04 -33.78
N ALA A 76 31.59 -11.59 -32.93
CA ALA A 76 32.99 -11.34 -33.28
C ALA A 76 33.90 -12.59 -33.17
N GLY A 77 33.33 -13.78 -32.97
CA GLY A 77 34.05 -15.06 -32.92
C GLY A 77 34.36 -15.60 -31.52
N ASN A 78 33.95 -14.90 -30.45
CA ASN A 78 34.23 -15.31 -29.07
C ASN A 78 33.06 -16.08 -28.43
N LEU A 79 32.73 -17.25 -29.00
CA LEU A 79 31.69 -18.14 -28.46
C LEU A 79 31.93 -18.59 -27.01
N PRO A 80 33.17 -18.89 -26.55
CA PRO A 80 33.41 -19.27 -25.15
C PRO A 80 33.01 -18.17 -24.16
N ALA A 81 33.29 -16.90 -24.47
CA ALA A 81 32.87 -15.79 -23.61
C ALA A 81 31.35 -15.63 -23.56
N LEU A 82 30.63 -15.96 -24.63
CA LEU A 82 29.16 -15.97 -24.61
C LEU A 82 28.61 -17.01 -23.63
N VAL A 83 29.15 -18.23 -23.62
CA VAL A 83 28.68 -19.29 -22.72
C VAL A 83 28.86 -18.87 -21.25
N ILE A 84 30.00 -18.27 -20.92
CA ILE A 84 30.27 -17.72 -19.59
C ILE A 84 29.29 -16.58 -19.27
N THR A 85 29.09 -15.65 -20.20
CA THR A 85 28.18 -14.51 -20.01
C THR A 85 26.74 -14.98 -19.77
N VAL A 86 26.27 -15.98 -20.51
CA VAL A 86 24.94 -16.59 -20.34
C VAL A 86 24.83 -17.26 -18.97
N ALA A 87 25.81 -18.09 -18.61
CA ALA A 87 25.83 -18.80 -17.33
C ALA A 87 25.84 -17.85 -16.12
N GLU A 88 26.50 -16.70 -16.24
CA GLU A 88 26.59 -15.71 -15.16
C GLU A 88 25.37 -14.79 -15.07
N ASN A 89 24.78 -14.39 -16.20
CA ASN A 89 23.77 -13.33 -16.22
C ASN A 89 22.33 -13.86 -16.28
N VAL A 90 22.08 -15.04 -16.84
CA VAL A 90 20.72 -15.63 -16.86
C VAL A 90 20.20 -15.89 -15.43
N PRO A 91 20.97 -16.49 -14.50
CA PRO A 91 20.52 -16.66 -13.12
C PRO A 91 20.23 -15.31 -12.43
N LYS A 92 21.06 -14.28 -12.66
CA LYS A 92 20.85 -12.94 -12.10
C LYS A 92 19.55 -12.30 -12.61
N ILE A 93 19.20 -12.51 -13.88
CA ILE A 93 17.92 -12.06 -14.46
C ILE A 93 16.76 -12.79 -13.78
N ILE A 94 16.84 -14.12 -13.65
CA ILE A 94 15.80 -14.93 -13.00
C ILE A 94 15.58 -14.47 -11.57
N ASP A 95 16.65 -14.27 -10.79
CA ASP A 95 16.58 -13.80 -9.42
C ASP A 95 15.98 -12.39 -9.32
N ALA A 96 16.38 -11.47 -10.20
CA ALA A 96 15.85 -10.12 -10.22
C ALA A 96 14.35 -10.10 -10.57
N VAL A 97 13.91 -10.93 -11.52
CA VAL A 97 12.50 -11.11 -11.87
C VAL A 97 11.70 -11.75 -10.73
N ALA A 98 12.27 -12.70 -10.00
CA ALA A 98 11.64 -13.30 -8.83
C ALA A 98 11.46 -12.27 -7.71
N ARG A 99 12.48 -11.44 -7.43
CA ARG A 99 12.40 -10.32 -6.48
C ARG A 99 11.31 -9.34 -6.89
N TYR A 100 11.27 -8.97 -8.17
CA TYR A 100 10.25 -8.07 -8.74
C TYR A 100 8.82 -8.61 -8.53
N THR A 101 8.61 -9.90 -8.84
CA THR A 101 7.31 -10.58 -8.64
C THR A 101 6.88 -10.55 -7.18
N LYS A 102 7.81 -10.81 -6.25
CA LYS A 102 7.52 -10.77 -4.81
C LYS A 102 7.16 -9.37 -4.31
N VAL A 103 7.86 -8.34 -4.79
CA VAL A 103 7.58 -6.93 -4.45
C VAL A 103 6.17 -6.53 -4.91
N ILE A 104 5.77 -6.93 -6.12
CA ILE A 104 4.41 -6.67 -6.63
C ILE A 104 3.35 -7.44 -5.82
N ALA A 105 3.62 -8.71 -5.47
CA ALA A 105 2.70 -9.50 -4.65
C ALA A 105 2.47 -8.85 -3.28
N ASN A 106 3.55 -8.42 -2.61
CA ASN A 106 3.49 -7.72 -1.33
C ASN A 106 2.70 -6.40 -1.44
N LEU A 107 2.88 -5.64 -2.52
CA LEU A 107 2.12 -4.42 -2.76
C LEU A 107 0.62 -4.71 -2.88
N LYS A 108 0.25 -5.76 -3.63
CA LYS A 108 -1.14 -6.16 -3.82
C LYS A 108 -1.81 -6.52 -2.50
N GLU A 109 -1.12 -7.30 -1.65
CA GLU A 109 -1.62 -7.67 -0.32
C GLU A 109 -1.81 -6.43 0.57
N LYS A 110 -0.83 -5.53 0.62
CA LYS A 110 -0.93 -4.28 1.38
C LYS A 110 -2.11 -3.42 0.92
N VAL A 111 -2.29 -3.25 -0.39
CA VAL A 111 -3.43 -2.50 -0.96
C VAL A 111 -4.78 -3.12 -0.58
N GLU A 112 -4.90 -4.45 -0.60
CA GLU A 112 -6.14 -5.11 -0.16
C GLU A 112 -6.41 -4.90 1.34
N ASN A 113 -5.36 -4.94 2.18
CA ASN A 113 -5.49 -4.70 3.61
C ASN A 113 -5.94 -3.26 3.89
N TYR A 114 -5.37 -2.26 3.19
CA TYR A 114 -5.82 -0.87 3.29
C TYR A 114 -7.26 -0.70 2.83
N LYS A 115 -7.65 -1.33 1.71
CA LYS A 115 -9.03 -1.29 1.22
C LYS A 115 -10.02 -1.87 2.23
N LYS A 116 -9.68 -3.00 2.88
CA LYS A 116 -10.49 -3.61 3.94
C LYS A 116 -10.61 -2.71 5.17
N ALA A 117 -9.50 -2.09 5.60
CA ALA A 117 -9.49 -1.19 6.75
C ALA A 117 -10.35 0.06 6.51
N VAL A 118 -10.20 0.70 5.36
CA VAL A 118 -11.05 1.85 4.96
C VAL A 118 -12.52 1.41 4.82
N GLY A 119 -12.78 0.23 4.25
CA GLY A 119 -14.14 -0.32 4.14
C GLY A 119 -14.82 -0.47 5.49
N LYS A 120 -14.13 -1.05 6.48
CA LYS A 120 -14.65 -1.14 7.86
C LYS A 120 -14.96 0.23 8.44
N ASN A 121 -14.09 1.21 8.24
CA ASN A 121 -14.30 2.56 8.76
C ASN A 121 -15.50 3.25 8.09
N ILE A 122 -15.73 3.02 6.79
CA ILE A 122 -16.92 3.49 6.08
C ILE A 122 -18.20 2.84 6.66
N ASP A 123 -18.19 1.54 6.92
CA ASP A 123 -19.36 0.83 7.46
C ASP A 123 -19.72 1.32 8.86
N VAL A 124 -18.72 1.61 9.70
CA VAL A 124 -18.95 2.22 11.02
C VAL A 124 -19.58 3.61 10.88
N VAL A 125 -19.09 4.46 9.97
CA VAL A 125 -19.69 5.79 9.72
C VAL A 125 -21.12 5.68 9.21
N LYS A 126 -21.42 4.71 8.32
CA LYS A 126 -22.78 4.47 7.82
C LYS A 126 -23.75 3.95 8.89
N SER A 127 -23.23 3.34 9.95
CA SER A 127 -24.04 2.84 11.07
C SER A 127 -24.42 3.92 12.09
N PHE A 128 -23.83 5.11 11.99
CA PHE A 128 -24.19 6.29 12.79
C PHE A 128 -25.38 7.03 12.22
#